data_AF-A0A8G1UPN0-F1
#
_entry.id   AF-A0A8G1UPN0-F1
#
_cell.length_a   1.000
_cell.length_b   1.000
_cell.length_c   1.000
_cell.angle_alpha   90.00
_cell.angle_beta   90.00
_cell.angle_gamma   90.00
#
_symmetry.space_group_name_H-M   'P 1'
#
loop_
_entity.id
_entity.type
_entity.pdbx_description
1 polymer ?
#
loop_
_entity_poly.entity_id
_entity_poly.type
_entity_poly.pdbx_seq_one_letter_code
_entity_poly.pdbx_strand_id
1 'polypeptide(L)'
;MALVEGQRVRLVEDLALGGASAGEDGPLVGVLLLGAGVEGTVVRVSGELPPPEEVREYERLRALFEDYGHTMPAESLRRLEAQLAELEPHWREFEARGPLSSVRVRFDNGFVLDDADGAVFAAL
;
A
#
# COMPACT_ATOMS: atom_id res chain seq x y z
N MET A 1 -6.96 8.41 10.65
CA MET A 1 -8.39 8.65 10.32
C MET A 1 -8.60 8.15 8.90
N ALA A 2 -9.71 7.45 8.62
CA ALA A 2 -10.01 7.02 7.25
C ALA A 2 -10.47 8.21 6.41
N LEU A 3 -9.95 8.33 5.18
CA LEU A 3 -10.39 9.34 4.22
C LEU A 3 -11.78 8.97 3.68
N VAL A 4 -12.58 9.96 3.32
CA VAL A 4 -13.90 9.77 2.69
C VAL A 4 -13.98 10.45 1.34
N GLU A 5 -14.89 9.97 0.48
CA GLU A 5 -15.15 10.59 -0.82
C GLU A 5 -15.64 12.05 -0.66
N GLY A 6 -15.17 12.92 -1.54
CA GLY A 6 -15.44 14.36 -1.49
C GLY A 6 -14.59 15.14 -0.48
N GLN A 7 -13.76 14.47 0.32
CA GLN A 7 -12.91 15.14 1.29
C GLN A 7 -11.77 15.92 0.62
N ARG A 8 -11.49 17.12 1.13
CA ARG A 8 -10.31 17.89 0.77
C ARG A 8 -9.08 17.33 1.48
N VAL A 9 -8.00 17.18 0.71
CA VAL A 9 -6.74 16.65 1.19
C VAL A 9 -5.59 17.46 0.63
N ARG A 10 -4.46 17.41 1.34
CA ARG A 10 -3.16 17.83 0.83
C ARG A 10 -2.19 16.67 0.84
N LEU A 11 -1.30 16.66 -0.14
CA LEU A 11 -0.18 15.74 -0.20
C LEU A 11 0.83 16.04 0.91
N VAL A 12 1.31 15.04 1.63
CA VAL A 12 2.25 15.24 2.76
C VAL A 12 3.73 15.11 2.38
N GLU A 13 4.03 14.47 1.25
CA GLU A 13 5.38 14.18 0.78
C GLU A 13 5.52 14.38 -0.73
N ASP A 14 6.74 14.60 -1.21
CA ASP A 14 6.97 14.75 -2.65
C ASP A 14 6.81 13.40 -3.38
N LEU A 15 6.04 13.36 -4.46
CA LEU A 15 5.85 12.15 -5.27
C LEU A 15 6.62 12.22 -6.58
N ALA A 16 7.40 11.19 -6.88
CA ALA A 16 8.09 11.09 -8.16
C ALA A 16 7.13 10.70 -9.29
N LEU A 17 7.04 11.54 -10.32
CA LEU A 17 6.26 11.27 -11.53
C LEU A 17 7.09 10.52 -12.58
N GLY A 18 8.40 10.82 -12.65
CA GLY A 18 9.34 10.12 -13.51
C GLY A 18 10.44 11.01 -14.07
N GLY A 19 11.32 10.38 -14.85
CA GLY A 19 12.36 11.08 -15.62
C GLY A 19 11.74 11.92 -16.75
N ALA A 20 12.26 13.13 -16.93
CA ALA A 20 11.89 14.03 -18.01
C ALA A 20 12.98 14.02 -19.09
N SER A 21 12.60 13.71 -20.33
CA SER A 21 13.52 13.63 -21.49
C SER A 21 13.22 14.74 -22.50
N ALA A 22 14.23 15.17 -23.25
CA ALA A 22 14.08 16.15 -24.33
C ALA A 22 13.49 15.50 -25.59
N GLY A 23 12.18 15.23 -25.57
CA GLY A 23 11.50 14.41 -26.58
C GLY A 23 11.40 12.94 -26.14
N GLU A 24 10.62 12.14 -26.88
CA GLU A 24 10.25 10.78 -26.51
C GLU A 24 11.47 9.85 -26.31
N ASP A 25 12.46 9.95 -27.20
CA ASP A 25 13.73 9.20 -27.14
C ASP A 25 14.95 10.10 -26.85
N GLY A 26 14.72 11.29 -26.29
CA GLY A 26 15.77 12.27 -26.03
C GLY A 26 16.62 11.96 -24.79
N PRO A 27 17.74 12.67 -24.59
CA PRO A 27 18.51 12.56 -23.35
C PRO A 27 17.67 12.97 -22.14
N LEU A 28 17.90 12.29 -21.01
CA LEU A 28 17.31 12.64 -19.72
C LEU A 28 17.77 14.05 -19.31
N VAL A 29 16.81 14.93 -19.07
CA VAL A 29 17.02 16.33 -18.68
C VAL A 29 16.82 16.52 -17.17
N GLY A 30 15.98 15.70 -16.53
CA GLY A 30 15.73 15.79 -15.09
C GLY A 30 14.69 14.79 -14.59
N VAL A 31 14.18 15.04 -13.39
CA VAL A 31 13.08 14.28 -12.77
C VAL A 31 11.97 15.25 -12.39
N LEU A 32 10.73 14.88 -12.68
CA LEU A 32 9.55 15.64 -12.27
C LEU A 32 9.00 15.06 -10.97
N LEU A 33 8.84 15.92 -9.99
CA LEU A 33 8.20 15.60 -8.72
C LEU A 33 6.92 16.41 -8.58
N LEU A 34 5.88 15.79 -8.02
CA LEU A 34 4.71 16.47 -7.50
C LEU A 34 5.01 16.88 -6.06
N GLY A 35 5.11 18.19 -5.80
CA GLY A 35 5.52 18.70 -4.50
C GLY A 35 4.48 18.45 -3.40
N ALA A 36 4.98 18.21 -2.19
CA ALA A 36 4.17 18.20 -0.97
C ALA A 36 3.38 19.51 -0.82
N GLY A 37 2.21 19.43 -0.20
CA GLY A 37 1.30 20.56 -0.03
C GLY A 37 0.37 20.81 -1.22
N VAL A 38 0.53 20.10 -2.34
CA VAL A 38 -0.46 20.12 -3.42
C VAL A 38 -1.79 19.60 -2.88
N GLU A 39 -2.84 20.41 -3.06
CA GLU A 39 -4.18 20.07 -2.61
C GLU A 39 -5.00 19.36 -3.70
N GLY A 40 -5.97 18.58 -3.25
CA GLY A 40 -6.89 17.86 -4.10
C GLY A 40 -8.13 17.40 -3.36
N THR A 41 -8.99 16.70 -4.11
CA THR A 41 -10.22 16.13 -3.60
C THR A 41 -10.20 14.63 -3.78
N VAL A 42 -10.56 13.90 -2.72
CA VAL A 42 -10.76 12.44 -2.78
C VAL A 42 -11.97 12.16 -3.67
N VAL A 43 -11.75 11.45 -4.78
CA VAL A 43 -12.79 11.12 -5.76
C VAL A 43 -13.37 9.73 -5.51
N ARG A 44 -12.56 8.81 -4.98
CA ARG A 44 -12.98 7.44 -4.68
C ARG A 44 -12.18 6.90 -3.52
N VAL A 45 -12.84 6.18 -2.62
CA VAL A 45 -12.19 5.36 -1.60
C VAL A 45 -12.55 3.91 -1.89
N SER A 46 -11.58 3.13 -2.36
CA SER A 46 -11.75 1.69 -2.57
C SER A 46 -11.38 0.97 -1.27
N GLY A 47 -12.33 0.24 -0.70
CA GLY A 47 -12.03 -0.72 0.36
C GLY A 47 -11.33 -1.93 -0.24
N GLU A 48 -10.20 -2.30 0.36
CA GLU A 48 -9.36 -3.48 0.06
C GLU A 48 -8.52 -3.37 -1.22
N LEU A 49 -7.34 -2.74 -1.08
CA LEU A 49 -6.20 -3.18 -1.88
C LEU A 49 -5.94 -4.66 -1.51
N PRO A 50 -5.79 -5.58 -2.48
CA PRO A 50 -5.49 -6.97 -2.14
C PRO A 50 -4.21 -7.02 -1.30
N PRO A 51 -4.19 -7.80 -0.21
CA PRO A 51 -3.02 -7.88 0.65
C PRO A 51 -1.78 -8.32 -0.15
N PRO A 52 -0.58 -7.85 0.22
CA PRO A 52 0.67 -8.33 -0.35
C PRO A 52 0.74 -9.86 -0.34
N GLU A 53 1.52 -10.44 -1.25
CA GLU A 53 1.61 -11.90 -1.38
C GLU A 53 2.06 -12.57 -0.07
N GLU A 54 2.99 -11.94 0.64
CA GLU A 54 3.52 -12.37 1.93
C GLU A 54 2.45 -12.41 3.03
N VAL A 55 1.54 -11.43 3.02
CA VAL A 55 0.42 -11.35 3.97
C VAL A 55 -0.61 -12.44 3.67
N ARG A 56 -0.94 -12.64 2.39
CA ARG A 56 -1.85 -13.72 1.95
C ARG A 56 -1.28 -15.09 2.29
N GLU A 57 0.03 -15.27 2.13
CA GLU A 57 0.68 -16.53 2.46
C GLU A 57 0.75 -16.77 3.97
N TYR A 58 1.03 -15.73 4.77
CA TYR A 58 0.98 -15.81 6.23
C TYR A 58 -0.40 -16.26 6.70
N GLU A 59 -1.48 -15.64 6.21
CA GLU A 59 -2.86 -16.01 6.55
C GLU A 59 -3.17 -17.46 6.16
N ARG A 60 -2.74 -17.88 4.96
CA ARG A 60 -2.92 -19.27 4.50
C ARG A 60 -2.21 -20.28 5.40
N LEU A 61 -0.94 -20.02 5.74
CA LEU A 61 -0.15 -20.90 6.60
C LEU A 61 -0.65 -20.89 8.04
N ARG A 62 -1.16 -19.76 8.51
CA ARG A 62 -1.72 -19.62 9.85
C ARG A 62 -3.03 -20.39 9.97
N ALA A 63 -3.93 -20.27 8.98
CA ALA A 63 -5.13 -21.10 8.91
C ALA A 63 -4.77 -22.60 8.88
N LEU A 64 -3.77 -23.00 8.07
CA LEU A 64 -3.28 -24.37 8.04
C LEU A 64 -2.76 -24.84 9.41
N PHE A 65 -2.01 -23.98 10.12
CA PHE A 65 -1.51 -24.28 11.46
C PHE A 65 -2.64 -24.42 12.48
N GLU A 66 -3.62 -23.52 12.47
CA GLU A 66 -4.76 -23.53 13.38
C GLU A 66 -5.67 -24.75 13.15
N ASP A 67 -5.98 -25.06 11.88
CA ASP A 67 -6.88 -26.15 11.51
C ASP A 67 -6.22 -27.54 11.64
N TYR A 68 -4.94 -27.67 11.28
CA TYR A 68 -4.30 -28.98 11.13
C TYR A 68 -3.02 -29.18 11.95
N GLY A 69 -2.48 -28.14 12.59
CA GLY A 69 -1.21 -28.22 13.33
C GLY A 69 -1.20 -29.30 14.40
N HIS A 70 -2.35 -29.53 15.05
CA HIS A 70 -2.52 -30.59 16.07
C HIS A 70 -2.43 -32.02 15.52
N THR A 71 -2.55 -32.21 14.20
CA THR A 71 -2.43 -33.51 13.52
C THR A 71 -1.11 -33.68 12.78
N MET A 72 -0.28 -32.63 12.70
CA MET A 72 0.94 -32.66 11.89
C MET A 72 2.09 -33.44 12.55
N PRO A 73 2.90 -34.16 11.76
CA PRO A 73 4.18 -34.68 12.21
C PRO A 73 5.10 -33.55 12.71
N ALA A 74 5.89 -33.82 13.75
CA ALA A 74 6.72 -32.81 14.41
C ALA A 74 7.69 -32.08 13.47
N GLU A 75 8.22 -32.75 12.45
CA GLU A 75 9.12 -32.13 11.47
C GLU A 75 8.39 -31.12 10.57
N SER A 76 7.19 -31.48 10.11
CA SER A 76 6.33 -30.61 9.30
C SER A 76 5.85 -29.40 10.10
N LEU A 77 5.48 -29.61 11.38
CA LEU A 77 5.07 -28.54 12.27
C LEU A 77 6.19 -27.52 12.47
N ARG A 78 7.43 -27.97 12.76
CA ARG A 78 8.58 -27.06 12.89
C ARG A 78 8.87 -26.25 11.64
N ARG A 79 8.68 -26.86 10.45
CA ARG A 79 8.87 -26.15 9.17
C ARG A 79 7.79 -25.07 8.98
N LEU A 80 6.55 -25.38 9.33
CA LEU A 80 5.42 -24.44 9.26
C LEU A 80 5.62 -23.26 10.22
N GLU A 81 6.03 -23.54 11.47
CA GLU A 81 6.36 -22.51 12.47
C GLU A 81 7.51 -21.60 12.00
N ALA A 82 8.54 -22.17 11.36
CA ALA A 82 9.64 -21.37 10.81
C ALA A 82 9.19 -20.44 9.67
N GLN A 83 8.32 -20.90 8.77
CA GLN A 83 7.76 -20.08 7.69
C GLN A 83 6.83 -18.99 8.23
N LEU A 84 6.01 -19.31 9.25
CA LEU A 84 5.21 -18.30 9.94
C LEU A 84 6.09 -17.25 10.61
N ALA A 85 7.18 -17.64 11.27
CA ALA A 85 8.11 -16.71 11.90
C ALA A 85 8.84 -15.80 10.89
N GLU A 86 9.09 -16.29 9.67
CA GLU A 86 9.66 -15.51 8.57
C GLU A 86 8.67 -14.46 8.03
N LEU A 87 7.39 -14.80 7.95
CA LEU A 87 6.34 -13.94 7.41
C LEU A 87 5.69 -13.01 8.46
N GLU A 88 5.83 -13.33 9.75
CA GLU A 88 5.30 -12.56 10.88
C GLU A 88 5.66 -11.05 10.84
N PRO A 89 6.88 -10.62 10.46
CA PRO A 89 7.19 -9.19 10.33
C PRO A 89 6.32 -8.48 9.28
N HIS A 90 6.07 -9.12 8.12
CA HIS A 90 5.23 -8.58 7.07
C HIS A 90 3.77 -8.50 7.50
N TRP A 91 3.28 -9.53 8.20
CA TRP A 91 1.96 -9.52 8.80
C TRP A 91 1.80 -8.38 9.81
N ARG A 92 2.76 -8.19 10.72
CA ARG A 92 2.70 -7.11 11.72
C ARG A 92 2.77 -5.73 11.10
N GLU A 93 3.55 -5.55 10.04
CA GLU A 93 3.60 -4.29 9.30
C GLU A 93 2.24 -4.00 8.63
N PHE A 94 1.61 -5.02 8.05
CA PHE A 94 0.27 -4.91 7.47
C PHE A 94 -0.80 -4.64 8.52
N GLU A 95 -0.79 -5.35 9.64
CA GLU A 95 -1.71 -5.16 10.77
C GLU A 95 -1.53 -3.77 11.40
N ALA A 96 -0.29 -3.27 11.52
CA ALA A 96 0.00 -1.93 12.01
C ALA A 96 -0.45 -0.82 11.05
N ARG A 97 -0.43 -1.07 9.72
CA ARG A 97 -1.01 -0.16 8.72
C ARG A 97 -2.53 -0.10 8.79
N GLY A 98 -3.18 -1.18 9.23
CA GLY A 98 -4.64 -1.30 9.22
C GLY A 98 -5.20 -1.54 7.81
N PRO A 99 -6.53 -1.56 7.64
CA PRO A 99 -7.15 -1.77 6.33
C PRO A 99 -6.68 -0.71 5.34
N LEU A 100 -5.86 -1.12 4.37
CA LEU A 100 -5.37 -0.27 3.29
C LEU A 100 -6.54 0.11 2.38
N SER A 101 -7.18 1.23 2.70
CA SER A 101 -8.10 1.89 1.78
C SER A 101 -7.26 2.61 0.74
N SER A 102 -7.39 2.20 -0.53
CA SER A 102 -6.76 2.96 -1.60
C SER A 102 -7.65 4.11 -2.00
N VAL A 103 -7.04 5.27 -2.20
CA VAL A 103 -7.75 6.49 -2.53
C VAL A 103 -7.35 6.98 -3.91
N ARG A 104 -8.36 7.39 -4.68
CA ARG A 104 -8.16 8.20 -5.88
C ARG A 104 -8.30 9.65 -5.49
N VAL A 105 -7.27 10.45 -5.72
CA VAL A 105 -7.28 11.90 -5.50
C VAL A 105 -7.11 12.64 -6.82
N ARG A 106 -7.98 13.61 -7.07
CA ARG A 106 -7.82 14.58 -8.15
C ARG A 106 -7.25 15.86 -7.56
N PHE A 107 -6.02 16.18 -7.94
CA PHE A 107 -5.34 17.39 -7.51
C PHE A 107 -5.82 18.61 -8.30
N ASP A 108 -5.75 19.78 -7.67
CA ASP A 108 -6.22 21.03 -8.28
C ASP A 108 -5.37 21.48 -9.47
N ASN A 109 -4.13 21.01 -9.54
CA ASN A 109 -3.23 21.22 -10.67
C ASN A 109 -3.49 20.25 -11.85
N GLY A 110 -4.55 19.44 -11.78
CA GLY A 110 -5.03 18.59 -12.87
C GLY A 110 -4.49 17.17 -12.87
N PHE A 111 -3.52 16.84 -12.02
CA PHE A 111 -3.04 15.46 -11.86
C PHE A 111 -4.07 14.59 -11.12
N VAL A 112 -4.08 13.30 -11.45
CA VAL A 112 -4.88 12.30 -10.73
C VAL A 112 -3.93 11.23 -10.24
N LEU A 113 -3.92 11.01 -8.93
CA LEU A 113 -3.25 9.87 -8.33
C LEU A 113 -4.32 8.83 -8.00
N ASP A 114 -4.22 7.68 -8.62
CA ASP A 114 -5.12 6.55 -8.39
C ASP A 114 -4.42 5.49 -7.55
N ASP A 115 -5.22 4.73 -6.82
CA ASP A 115 -4.77 3.59 -6.01
C ASP A 115 -3.68 3.93 -4.97
N ALA A 116 -3.72 5.16 -4.44
CA ALA A 116 -2.75 5.62 -3.45
C ALA A 116 -3.11 5.18 -2.04
N ASP A 117 -2.09 4.95 -1.22
CA ASP A 117 -2.25 4.80 0.23
C ASP A 117 -2.77 6.12 0.83
N GLY A 118 -3.86 6.06 1.59
CA GLY A 118 -4.41 7.23 2.29
C GLY A 118 -3.40 7.91 3.23
N ALA A 119 -2.36 7.21 3.68
CA ALA A 119 -1.32 7.74 4.55
C ALA A 119 -0.51 8.89 3.93
N VAL A 120 -0.43 8.98 2.60
CA VAL A 120 0.29 10.07 1.90
C VAL A 120 -0.51 11.39 1.86
N PHE A 121 -1.70 11.39 2.46
CA PHE A 121 -2.60 12.53 2.48
C PHE A 121 -2.93 12.99 3.90
N ALA A 122 -2.99 14.30 4.09
CA ALA A 122 -3.57 14.91 5.27
C ALA A 122 -4.92 15.54 4.91
N ALA A 123 -5.94 15.30 5.74
CA ALA A 123 -7.22 15.99 5.66
C ALA A 123 -7.04 17.50 5.87
N LEU A 124 -7.82 18.30 5.12
CA LEU A 124 -7.92 19.75 5.26
C LEU A 124 -9.19 20.16 6.01
#